data_AF-A0A7S2I236-F1
#
_entry.id   AF-A0A7S2I236-F1
#
_cell.length_a   1.000
_cell.length_b   1.000
_cell.length_c   1.000
_cell.angle_alpha   90.00
_cell.angle_beta   90.00
_cell.angle_gamma   90.00
#
_symmetry.space_group_name_H-M   'P 1'
#
loop_
_entity.id
_entity.type
_entity.pdbx_description
1 polymer ?
#
loop_
_entity_poly.entity_id
_entity_poly.type
_entity_poly.pdbx_seq_one_letter_code
_entity_poly.pdbx_strand_id
1 'polypeptide(L)'
;GAAEKTQTEVLGTCISCRRRWDDYRASVRCSTCGVPVLMCESCAEAAKASGSQSARCQLCVEGRITSKAEFRSVELHRNAEASKGIYRMLHDGEEMPPGTQAQPEPEAASASGGAASAAAANPKGIT
;
A
#
# COMPACT_ATOMS: atom_id res chain seq x y z
N GLY A 1 -1.40 -12.83 45.99
CA GLY A 1 -1.18 -11.70 45.08
C GLY A 1 -0.10 -12.05 44.10
N ALA A 2 -0.43 -12.06 42.81
CA ALA A 2 0.47 -11.86 41.66
C ALA A 2 -0.41 -12.12 40.43
N ALA A 3 -0.82 -11.05 39.76
CA ALA A 3 -1.57 -11.12 38.52
C ALA A 3 -0.62 -11.63 37.43
N GLU A 4 -0.87 -12.83 36.94
CA GLU A 4 -0.23 -13.39 35.76
C GLU A 4 -0.62 -12.51 34.57
N LYS A 5 0.30 -11.64 34.15
CA LYS A 5 0.11 -10.85 32.93
C LYS A 5 0.18 -11.84 31.78
N THR A 6 -0.99 -12.22 31.26
CA THR A 6 -1.15 -12.92 29.99
C THR A 6 -0.25 -12.23 28.97
N GLN A 7 0.70 -13.00 28.42
CA GLN A 7 1.57 -12.51 27.35
C GLN A 7 0.66 -12.10 26.19
N THR A 8 0.48 -10.80 26.01
CA THR A 8 -0.23 -10.29 24.84
C THR A 8 0.56 -10.71 23.61
N GLU A 9 -0.07 -11.55 22.78
CA GLU A 9 0.54 -12.08 21.57
C GLU A 9 0.89 -10.89 20.65
N VAL A 10 2.18 -10.76 20.35
CA VAL A 10 2.65 -9.70 19.47
C VAL A 10 2.21 -10.03 18.05
N LEU A 11 1.22 -9.28 17.54
CA LEU A 11 0.67 -9.49 16.21
C LEU A 11 1.52 -8.84 15.11
N GLY A 12 2.32 -7.82 15.46
CA GLY A 12 3.10 -7.11 14.45
C GLY A 12 4.02 -6.03 14.99
N THR A 13 4.67 -5.33 14.06
CA THR A 13 5.67 -4.28 14.35
C THR A 13 5.41 -3.05 13.49
N CYS A 14 5.53 -1.85 14.09
CA CYS A 14 5.42 -0.58 13.37
C CYS A 14 6.43 -0.47 12.22
N ILE A 15 5.98 -0.01 11.07
CA ILE A 15 6.88 0.26 9.95
C ILE A 15 7.77 1.50 10.17
N SER A 16 7.33 2.45 11.01
CA SER A 16 8.06 3.69 11.28
C SER A 16 8.99 3.54 12.49
N CYS A 17 8.47 3.27 13.68
CA CYS A 17 9.25 3.25 14.92
C CYS A 17 9.68 1.84 15.38
N ARG A 18 9.31 0.79 14.65
CA ARG A 18 9.57 -0.63 15.00
C ARG A 18 9.06 -1.09 16.37
N ARG A 19 8.11 -0.37 16.99
CA ARG A 19 7.44 -0.81 18.22
C ARG A 19 6.53 -2.02 17.94
N ARG A 20 6.59 -3.04 18.80
CA ARG A 20 5.70 -4.22 18.80
C ARG A 20 4.32 -3.85 19.33
N TRP A 21 3.25 -4.34 18.69
CA TRP A 21 1.88 -4.24 19.24
C TRP A 21 1.11 -5.55 19.12
N ASP A 22 0.03 -5.57 19.87
CA ASP A 22 -0.98 -6.59 20.05
C ASP A 22 -2.32 -6.26 19.34
N ASP A 23 -2.45 -5.06 18.74
CA ASP A 23 -3.67 -4.64 18.01
C ASP A 23 -3.36 -4.07 16.62
N TYR A 24 -4.24 -4.34 15.66
CA TYR A 24 -4.12 -3.99 14.24
C TYR A 24 -5.07 -2.83 13.90
N ARG A 25 -4.52 -1.64 13.61
CA ARG A 25 -5.31 -0.51 13.08
C ARG A 25 -4.81 -0.10 11.70
N ALA A 26 -5.38 -0.69 10.65
CA ALA A 26 -5.07 -0.27 9.27
C ALA A 26 -5.74 1.06 8.94
N SER A 27 -4.98 2.16 9.06
CA SER A 27 -5.40 3.47 8.58
C SER A 27 -4.44 4.10 7.56
N VAL A 28 -3.26 3.50 7.35
CA VAL A 28 -2.19 4.07 6.51
C VAL A 28 -1.88 3.14 5.35
N ARG A 29 -1.74 3.72 4.15
CA ARG A 29 -1.34 3.01 2.92
C ARG A 29 0.06 3.45 2.49
N CYS A 30 0.77 2.55 1.83
CA CYS A 30 2.05 2.87 1.21
C CYS A 30 1.86 3.90 0.10
N SER A 31 2.64 4.97 0.10
CA SER A 31 2.59 6.02 -0.94
C SER A 31 3.06 5.56 -2.32
N THR A 32 3.85 4.49 -2.40
CA THR A 32 4.36 3.94 -3.65
C THR A 32 3.35 2.99 -4.29
N CYS A 33 2.97 1.93 -3.59
CA CYS A 33 2.15 0.84 -4.15
C CYS A 33 0.70 0.81 -3.64
N GLY A 34 0.34 1.63 -2.65
CA GLY A 34 -1.03 1.70 -2.11
C GLY A 34 -1.42 0.58 -1.13
N VAL A 35 -0.52 -0.38 -0.88
CA VAL A 35 -0.76 -1.51 0.03
C VAL A 35 -0.85 -1.00 1.48
N PRO A 36 -1.80 -1.49 2.31
CA PRO A 36 -1.87 -1.12 3.73
C PRO A 36 -0.57 -1.43 4.47
N VAL A 37 -0.16 -0.54 5.38
CA VAL A 37 1.05 -0.71 6.20
C VAL A 37 0.71 -0.70 7.70
N LEU A 38 1.47 -1.49 8.46
CA LEU A 38 1.39 -1.54 9.91
C LEU A 38 2.03 -0.30 10.54
N MET A 39 1.24 0.57 11.16
CA MET A 39 1.73 1.81 11.79
C MET A 39 0.96 2.11 13.08
N CYS A 40 1.62 2.69 14.10
CA CYS A 40 0.98 2.87 15.41
C CYS A 40 0.07 4.05 15.29
N GLU A 41 -0.88 4.14 16.19
CA GLU A 41 -1.61 5.38 16.44
C GLU A 41 -0.67 6.59 16.56
N SER A 42 0.37 6.54 17.40
CA SER A 42 1.29 7.67 17.54
C SER A 42 2.01 8.08 16.24
N CYS A 43 2.50 7.11 15.45
CA CYS A 43 3.14 7.42 14.17
C CYS A 43 2.13 7.81 13.08
N ALA A 44 0.93 7.23 13.10
CA ALA A 44 -0.14 7.54 12.17
C ALA A 44 -0.68 8.96 12.38
N GLU A 45 -0.89 9.37 13.64
CA GLU A 45 -1.29 10.73 13.99
C GLU A 45 -0.19 11.74 13.63
N ALA A 46 1.09 11.41 13.87
CA ALA A 46 2.21 12.26 13.44
C ALA A 46 2.28 12.40 11.91
N ALA A 47 2.01 11.33 11.16
CA ALA A 47 1.96 11.36 9.70
C ALA A 47 0.78 12.21 9.18
N LYS A 48 -0.39 12.13 9.83
CA LYS A 48 -1.54 13.00 9.51
C LYS A 48 -1.24 14.47 9.79
N ALA A 49 -0.67 14.77 10.96
CA ALA A 49 -0.36 16.14 11.38
C ALA A 49 0.67 16.83 10.48
N SER A 50 1.65 16.07 9.97
CA SER A 50 2.69 16.60 9.08
C SER A 50 2.25 16.73 7.61
N GLY A 51 1.06 16.23 7.23
CA GLY A 51 0.62 16.14 5.83
C GLY A 51 1.50 15.20 4.97
N SER A 52 2.49 14.56 5.57
CA SER A 52 3.46 13.69 4.93
C SER A 52 2.94 12.26 4.99
N GLN A 53 2.16 11.86 3.99
CA GLN A 53 1.86 10.43 3.76
C GLN A 53 3.08 9.70 3.17
N SER A 54 4.26 9.84 3.78
CA SER A 54 5.50 9.23 3.29
C SER A 54 5.69 7.76 3.71
N ALA A 55 4.69 7.16 4.34
CA ALA A 55 4.75 5.77 4.76
C ALA A 55 4.98 4.87 3.53
N ARG A 56 6.07 4.08 3.53
CA ARG A 56 6.39 3.11 2.48
C ARG A 56 6.46 1.71 3.07
N CYS A 57 5.91 0.73 2.36
CA CYS A 57 5.99 -0.66 2.78
C CYS A 57 7.43 -1.19 2.68
N GLN A 58 7.75 -2.23 3.46
CA GLN A 58 9.10 -2.79 3.51
C GLN A 58 9.57 -3.25 2.12
N LEU A 59 8.68 -3.84 1.32
CA LEU A 59 8.99 -4.28 -0.04
C LEU A 59 9.38 -3.13 -0.98
N CYS A 60 8.69 -1.98 -0.91
CA CYS A 60 9.05 -0.81 -1.73
C CYS A 60 10.36 -0.15 -1.23
N VAL A 61 10.64 -0.20 0.07
CA VAL A 61 11.89 0.30 0.64
C VAL A 61 13.07 -0.57 0.21
N GLU A 62 12.98 -1.90 0.41
CA GLU A 62 14.02 -2.87 0.06
C GLU A 62 14.26 -2.93 -1.45
N GLY A 63 13.19 -2.93 -2.24
CA GLY A 63 13.26 -2.89 -3.71
C GLY A 63 13.64 -1.53 -4.28
N ARG A 64 13.86 -0.51 -3.43
CA ARG A 64 14.15 0.87 -3.82
C ARG A 64 13.12 1.50 -4.78
N ILE A 65 11.90 0.99 -4.79
CA ILE A 65 10.80 1.44 -5.65
C ILE A 65 10.20 2.71 -5.08
N THR A 66 10.46 3.85 -5.71
CA THR A 66 10.11 5.17 -5.17
C THR A 66 8.79 5.72 -5.71
N SER A 67 8.31 5.20 -6.84
CA SER A 67 7.10 5.71 -7.51
C SER A 67 6.11 4.59 -7.87
N LYS A 68 4.84 4.97 -8.04
CA LYS A 68 3.78 4.07 -8.50
C LYS A 68 4.03 3.56 -9.92
N ALA A 69 4.60 4.38 -10.80
CA ALA A 69 4.94 3.99 -12.16
C ALA A 69 6.03 2.91 -12.18
N GLU A 70 7.08 3.11 -11.38
CA GLU A 70 8.15 2.13 -11.20
C GLU A 70 7.60 0.81 -10.62
N PHE A 71 6.75 0.88 -9.60
CA PHE A 71 6.08 -0.29 -9.03
C PHE A 71 5.30 -1.09 -10.09
N ARG A 72 4.49 -0.40 -10.91
CA ARG A 72 3.72 -1.02 -12.00
C ARG A 72 4.61 -1.70 -13.03
N SER A 73 5.75 -1.10 -13.38
CA SER A 73 6.70 -1.69 -14.34
C SER A 73 7.29 -2.99 -13.79
N VAL A 74 7.70 -2.99 -12.51
CA VAL A 74 8.21 -4.19 -11.84
C VAL A 74 7.15 -5.27 -11.74
N GLU A 75 5.91 -4.90 -11.37
CA GLU A 75 4.78 -5.82 -11.27
C GLU A 75 4.43 -6.44 -12.64
N LEU A 76 4.36 -5.62 -13.69
CA LEU A 76 4.09 -6.08 -15.06
C LEU A 76 5.14 -7.11 -15.51
N HIS A 77 6.41 -6.84 -15.26
CA HIS A 77 7.50 -7.77 -15.59
C HIS A 77 7.36 -9.10 -14.85
N ARG A 78 7.13 -9.06 -13.53
CA ARG A 78 6.93 -10.27 -12.70
C ARG A 78 5.69 -11.06 -13.14
N ASN A 79 4.60 -10.38 -13.45
CA ASN A 79 3.37 -11.02 -13.92
C ASN A 79 3.57 -11.68 -15.28
N ALA A 80 4.34 -11.06 -16.19
CA ALA A 80 4.69 -11.65 -17.48
C ALA A 80 5.54 -12.92 -17.31
N GLU A 81 6.54 -12.89 -16.41
CA GLU A 81 7.36 -14.07 -16.10
C GLU A 81 6.53 -15.20 -15.48
N ALA A 82 5.68 -14.89 -14.49
CA ALA A 82 4.80 -15.86 -13.87
C ALA A 82 3.82 -16.48 -14.87
N SER A 83 3.28 -15.67 -15.79
CA SER A 83 2.36 -16.14 -16.83
C SER A 83 3.04 -17.14 -17.79
N LYS A 84 4.31 -16.92 -18.14
CA LYS A 84 5.10 -17.89 -18.93
C LYS A 84 5.27 -19.22 -18.19
N GLY A 85 5.52 -19.17 -16.88
CA GLY A 85 5.63 -20.36 -16.04
C GLY A 85 4.33 -21.16 -15.99
N ILE A 86 3.20 -20.47 -15.79
CA ILE A 86 1.86 -21.08 -15.78
C ILE A 86 1.54 -21.71 -17.14
N TYR A 87 1.79 -21.00 -18.24
CA TYR A 87 1.58 -21.54 -19.58
C TYR A 87 2.33 -22.84 -19.81
N ARG A 88 3.63 -22.87 -19.45
CA ARG A 88 4.47 -24.06 -19.59
C ARG A 88 3.92 -25.26 -18.82
N MET A 89 3.34 -25.04 -17.64
CA MET A 89 2.72 -26.10 -16.85
C MET A 89 1.42 -26.64 -17.47
N LEU A 90 0.66 -25.78 -18.18
CA LEU A 90 -0.61 -26.16 -18.80
C LEU A 90 -0.44 -26.77 -20.20
N HIS A 91 0.69 -26.48 -20.86
CA HIS A 91 0.98 -26.91 -22.23
C HIS A 91 2.19 -27.86 -22.28
N ASP A 92 2.35 -28.74 -21.29
CA ASP A 92 3.36 -29.81 -21.27
C ASP A 92 4.79 -29.38 -21.65
N GLY A 93 5.19 -28.15 -21.28
CA GLY A 93 6.52 -27.63 -21.59
C GLY A 93 6.62 -26.71 -22.80
N GLU A 94 5.55 -26.50 -23.57
CA GLU A 94 5.56 -25.61 -24.73
C GLU A 94 5.86 -24.15 -24.34
N GLU A 95 6.53 -23.43 -25.24
CA GLU A 95 6.81 -22.00 -25.09
C GLU A 95 5.57 -21.17 -25.42
N MET A 96 5.34 -20.10 -24.66
CA MET A 96 4.23 -19.19 -24.90
C MET A 96 4.41 -18.50 -26.26
N PRO A 97 3.39 -18.51 -27.15
CA PRO A 97 3.50 -17.91 -28.47
C PRO A 97 3.76 -16.40 -28.41
N PRO A 98 4.53 -15.85 -29.35
CA PRO A 98 4.77 -14.42 -29.43
C PRO A 98 3.45 -13.68 -29.72
N GLY A 99 3.19 -12.60 -28.98
CA GLY A 99 2.01 -11.75 -29.17
C GLY A 99 0.84 -12.00 -28.21
N THR A 100 0.89 -13.03 -27.37
CA THR A 100 -0.15 -13.28 -26.33
C THR A 100 0.06 -12.46 -25.04
N GLN A 101 1.05 -11.57 -25.02
CA GLN A 101 1.27 -10.72 -23.86
C GLN A 101 0.08 -9.77 -23.68
N ALA A 102 -0.48 -9.73 -22.47
CA ALA A 102 -1.46 -8.74 -22.08
C ALA A 102 -0.86 -7.35 -22.35
N GLN A 103 -1.34 -6.68 -23.39
CA GLN A 103 -0.96 -5.31 -23.64
C GLN A 103 -1.40 -4.50 -22.43
N PRO A 104 -0.53 -3.63 -21.86
CA PRO A 104 -1.00 -2.68 -20.87
C PRO A 104 -2.10 -1.87 -21.54
N GLU A 105 -3.31 -1.92 -20.98
CA GLU A 105 -4.42 -1.10 -21.49
C GLU A 105 -3.95 0.35 -21.60
N PRO A 106 -4.24 1.04 -22.72
CA PRO A 106 -3.78 2.40 -22.93
C PRO A 106 -4.26 3.29 -21.79
N GLU A 107 -3.33 4.08 -21.25
CA GLU A 107 -3.55 4.98 -20.12
C GLU A 107 -4.83 5.81 -20.33
N ALA A 108 -5.88 5.50 -19.59
CA ALA A 108 -6.93 6.47 -19.35
C ALA A 108 -6.28 7.66 -18.62
N ALA A 109 -6.04 8.74 -19.37
CA ALA A 109 -5.50 9.99 -18.89
C ALA A 109 -6.21 10.38 -17.58
N SER A 110 -5.51 10.23 -16.46
CA SER A 110 -5.97 10.73 -15.17
C SER A 110 -5.86 12.25 -15.22
N ALA A 111 -6.97 12.89 -15.55
CA ALA A 111 -7.15 14.32 -15.40
C ALA A 111 -6.91 14.69 -13.93
N SER A 112 -5.85 15.46 -13.72
CA SER A 112 -5.62 16.23 -12.51
C SER A 112 -6.74 17.26 -12.34
N GLY A 113 -7.64 17.03 -11.38
CA GLY A 113 -8.61 18.01 -10.89
C GLY A 113 -8.35 18.30 -9.41
N GLY A 114 -7.48 19.27 -9.15
CA GLY A 114 -7.26 19.80 -7.81
C GLY A 114 -8.25 20.91 -7.45
N ALA A 115 -8.58 20.94 -6.15
CA ALA A 115 -9.08 22.05 -5.34
C ALA A 115 -10.53 22.57 -5.56
N ALA A 116 -11.36 22.37 -4.54
CA ALA A 116 -11.80 23.49 -3.70
C ALA A 116 -12.39 22.96 -2.37
N SER A 117 -11.82 23.48 -1.29
CA SER A 117 -12.31 23.39 0.09
C SER A 117 -13.51 24.33 0.24
N ALA A 118 -14.60 23.85 0.86
CA ALA A 118 -15.65 24.72 1.38
C ALA A 118 -16.04 24.22 2.77
N ALA A 119 -15.47 24.87 3.78
CA ALA A 119 -15.95 24.84 5.15
C ALA A 119 -17.33 25.51 5.18
N ALA A 120 -18.38 24.73 5.43
CA ALA A 120 -19.67 25.27 5.82
C ALA A 120 -19.66 25.53 7.33
N ALA A 121 -19.33 26.76 7.70
CA ALA A 121 -19.69 27.31 9.00
C ALA A 121 -21.23 27.35 9.08
N ASN A 122 -21.80 26.82 10.16
CA ASN A 122 -23.23 26.92 10.46
C ASN A 122 -23.43 28.02 11.53
N PRO A 123 -23.92 29.22 11.17
CA PRO A 123 -24.22 30.25 12.15
C PRO A 123 -25.69 30.20 12.58
N LYS A 124 -25.90 30.18 13.90
CA LYS A 124 -27.01 30.78 14.66
C LYS A 124 -28.42 30.24 14.33
N GLY A 125 -29.12 29.66 15.29
CA GLY A 125 -29.76 30.45 16.34
C GLY A 125 -31.03 31.10 15.80
N ILE A 126 -32.16 30.38 15.91
CA ILE A 126 -33.50 30.97 15.82
C ILE A 126 -34.21 30.59 17.13
N THR A 127 -34.77 31.64 17.72
CA THR A 127 -35.53 31.79 18.96
C THR A 127 -36.72 30.87 19.10
#